data_AF-A0A0X3P6W7-F1
#
_entry.id   AF-A0A0X3P6W7-F1
#
_cell.length_a   1.000
_cell.length_b   1.000
_cell.length_c   1.000
_cell.angle_alpha   90.00
_cell.angle_beta   90.00
_cell.angle_gamma   90.00
#
_symmetry.space_group_name_H-M   'P 1'
#
loop_
_entity.id
_entity.type
_entity.pdbx_description
1 polymer ?
#
loop_
_entity_poly.entity_id
_entity_poly.type
_entity_poly.pdbx_seq_one_letter_code
_entity_poly.pdbx_strand_id
1 'polypeptide(L)'
;WLENIATRRQLWKLGRVPMTLTFQKEICERLTADVWSEQRSRLSIMAQAYCEVKFLKEIPGSAFVPKPKVDAGVVRLRPLAQPLISVPFPYVEKLVRHAFHFRQKFIVRCLETLFPPDRPDLVFQLFKEAAVQPMKRPIQVRLCSIRLTVFSHLSFIWV
;
A
#
# COMPACT_ATOMS: atom_id res chain seq x y z
N TRP A 1 9.66 -1.15 9.18
CA TRP A 1 9.07 -0.04 9.97
C TRP A 1 7.55 0.06 9.81
N LEU A 2 6.95 -0.06 8.62
CA LEU A 2 5.48 -0.02 8.45
C LEU A 2 4.73 -1.04 9.31
N GLU A 3 5.24 -2.28 9.39
CA GLU A 3 4.66 -3.30 10.27
C GLU A 3 4.71 -2.89 11.75
N ASN A 4 5.80 -2.27 12.20
CA ASN A 4 5.93 -1.77 13.57
C ASN A 4 4.94 -0.62 13.85
N ILE A 5 4.64 0.21 12.85
CA ILE A 5 3.59 1.23 12.94
C ILE A 5 2.21 0.56 13.07
N ALA A 6 1.91 -0.40 12.19
CA ALA A 6 0.64 -1.11 12.17
C ALA A 6 0.37 -1.89 13.47
N THR A 7 1.43 -2.50 14.04
CA THR A 7 1.36 -3.31 15.28
C THR A 7 1.68 -2.51 16.54
N ARG A 8 1.92 -1.20 16.45
CA ARG A 8 2.34 -0.31 17.56
C ARG A 8 3.52 -0.85 18.37
N ARG A 9 4.54 -1.39 17.69
CA ARG A 9 5.77 -1.94 18.28
C ARG A 9 6.91 -0.91 18.29
N GLN A 10 7.96 -1.21 19.07
CA GLN A 10 9.16 -0.37 19.20
C GLN A 10 8.81 1.09 19.59
N LEU A 11 9.31 2.08 18.84
CA LEU A 11 9.06 3.51 19.05
C LEU A 11 7.57 3.87 19.06
N TRP A 12 6.74 3.12 18.33
CA TRP A 12 5.30 3.38 18.23
C TRP A 12 4.48 2.84 19.40
N LYS A 13 5.13 2.21 20.40
CA LYS A 13 4.52 1.99 21.73
C LYS A 13 4.26 3.31 22.45
N LEU A 14 5.06 4.34 22.17
CA LEU A 14 4.93 5.67 22.77
C LEU A 14 3.82 6.51 22.10
N GLY A 15 3.15 5.96 21.09
CA GLY A 15 2.07 6.61 20.35
C GLY A 15 2.43 6.92 18.90
N ARG A 16 1.92 8.03 18.37
CA ARG A 16 2.00 8.38 16.95
C ARG A 16 3.26 9.18 16.62
N VAL A 17 4.41 8.57 16.86
CA VAL A 17 5.72 9.19 16.59
C VAL A 17 5.87 9.42 15.08
N PRO A 18 5.97 10.69 14.62
CA PRO A 18 6.19 10.99 13.22
C PRO A 18 7.65 10.72 12.83
N MET A 19 7.88 10.41 11.56
CA MET A 19 9.22 10.30 10.98
C MET A 19 9.37 11.27 9.83
N THR A 20 10.54 11.90 9.72
CA THR A 20 10.95 12.67 8.56
C THR A 20 12.19 11.99 8.00
N LEU A 21 12.05 11.40 6.80
CA LEU A 21 13.07 10.55 6.19
C LEU A 21 13.44 11.10 4.83
N THR A 22 14.69 10.91 4.45
CA THR A 22 15.19 11.21 3.11
C THR A 22 15.27 9.91 2.31
N PHE A 23 14.70 9.90 1.11
CA PHE A 23 14.82 8.80 0.15
C PHE A 23 15.25 9.34 -1.21
N GLN A 24 15.53 8.44 -2.17
CA GLN A 24 15.59 8.84 -3.58
C GLN A 24 14.24 9.42 -4.01
N LYS A 25 14.26 10.41 -4.93
CA LYS A 25 13.06 11.13 -5.39
C LYS A 25 11.93 10.20 -5.83
N GLU A 26 12.23 9.19 -6.65
CA GLU A 26 11.25 8.22 -7.15
C GLU A 26 10.54 7.47 -6.01
N ILE A 27 11.24 7.16 -4.92
CA ILE A 27 10.64 6.49 -3.75
C ILE A 27 9.67 7.44 -3.03
N CYS A 28 10.01 8.74 -2.97
CA CYS A 28 9.16 9.76 -2.37
C CYS A 28 7.86 9.95 -3.17
N GLU A 29 7.99 10.01 -4.50
CA GLU A 29 6.86 10.07 -5.44
C GLU A 29 5.98 8.83 -5.31
N ARG A 30 6.57 7.63 -5.24
CA ARG A 30 5.83 6.38 -5.02
C ARG A 30 5.10 6.37 -3.67
N LEU A 31 5.72 6.83 -2.59
CA LEU A 31 5.11 6.87 -1.27
C LEU A 31 3.87 7.80 -1.23
N THR A 32 3.92 8.90 -1.98
CA THR A 32 2.88 9.92 -2.01
C THR A 32 1.90 9.81 -3.19
N ALA A 33 2.14 8.86 -4.10
CA ALA A 33 1.33 8.66 -5.29
C ALA A 33 -0.15 8.38 -4.96
N ASP A 34 -1.03 9.23 -5.48
CA ASP A 34 -2.48 9.07 -5.35
C ASP A 34 -3.04 8.06 -6.37
N VAL A 35 -4.33 7.75 -6.28
CA VAL A 35 -5.08 6.96 -7.25
C VAL A 35 -4.89 7.55 -8.65
N TRP A 36 -4.79 6.69 -9.66
CA TRP A 36 -4.51 7.03 -11.06
C TRP A 36 -3.07 7.46 -11.36
N SER A 37 -2.24 7.73 -10.35
CA SER A 37 -0.82 8.00 -10.59
C SER A 37 -0.08 6.79 -11.14
N GLU A 38 0.76 7.00 -12.14
CA GLU A 38 1.68 5.99 -12.67
C GLU A 38 2.75 5.57 -11.65
N GLN A 39 3.03 6.41 -10.65
CA GLN A 39 3.93 6.06 -9.56
C GLN A 39 3.24 5.24 -8.46
N ARG A 40 1.91 5.05 -8.55
CA ARG A 40 1.16 4.26 -7.56
C ARG A 40 1.62 2.80 -7.60
N SER A 41 1.96 2.31 -6.43
CA SER A 41 2.55 0.99 -6.22
C SER A 41 2.09 0.40 -4.88
N ARG A 42 2.53 -0.83 -4.60
CA ARG A 42 2.37 -1.46 -3.28
C ARG A 42 2.85 -0.54 -2.15
N LEU A 43 3.95 0.19 -2.36
CA LEU A 43 4.51 1.07 -1.34
C LEU A 43 3.56 2.23 -1.01
N SER A 44 2.89 2.79 -2.02
CA SER A 44 1.87 3.85 -1.85
C SER A 44 0.75 3.36 -0.95
N ILE A 45 0.17 2.20 -1.29
CA ILE A 45 -0.95 1.62 -0.54
C ILE A 45 -0.56 1.33 0.90
N MET A 46 0.56 0.64 1.10
CA MET A 46 0.99 0.23 2.43
C MET A 46 1.32 1.44 3.30
N ALA A 47 2.02 2.46 2.77
CA ALA A 47 2.35 3.65 3.55
C ALA A 47 1.09 4.46 3.89
N GLN A 48 0.23 4.72 2.92
CA GLN A 48 -0.98 5.53 3.09
C GLN A 48 -2.06 4.81 3.94
N ALA A 49 -2.05 3.48 4.01
CA ALA A 49 -2.96 2.72 4.86
C ALA A 49 -2.72 2.95 6.37
N TYR A 50 -1.46 3.19 6.76
CA TYR A 50 -1.06 3.33 8.17
C TYR A 50 -0.60 4.74 8.55
N CYS A 51 -0.22 5.57 7.57
CA CYS A 51 0.34 6.89 7.79
C CYS A 51 -0.30 7.96 6.89
N GLU A 52 -0.38 9.18 7.40
CA GLU A 52 -0.41 10.38 6.58
C GLU A 52 1.00 10.60 6.02
N VAL A 53 1.15 10.54 4.70
CA VAL A 53 2.43 10.66 4.00
C VAL A 53 2.47 11.99 3.26
N LYS A 54 3.51 12.79 3.49
CA LYS A 54 3.69 14.10 2.85
C LYS A 54 5.10 14.24 2.26
N PHE A 55 5.18 14.57 0.98
CA PHE A 55 6.44 14.95 0.33
C PHE A 55 6.71 16.42 0.68
N LEU A 56 7.79 16.68 1.41
CA LEU A 56 8.08 18.00 1.96
C LEU A 56 8.93 18.84 0.99
N LYS A 57 10.05 18.28 0.53
CA LYS A 57 10.98 18.98 -0.37
C LYS A 57 11.87 18.02 -1.14
N GLU A 58 12.27 18.44 -2.32
CA GLU A 58 13.34 17.82 -3.11
C GLU A 58 14.72 18.37 -2.68
N ILE A 59 15.74 17.53 -2.75
CA ILE A 59 17.13 17.88 -2.50
C ILE A 59 17.94 17.47 -3.74
N PRO A 60 18.52 18.43 -4.48
CA PRO A 60 19.36 18.12 -5.63
C PRO A 60 20.51 17.19 -5.26
N GLY A 61 20.85 16.24 -6.12
CA GLY A 61 21.96 15.32 -5.90
C GLY A 61 23.31 16.04 -5.70
N SER A 62 23.47 17.25 -6.26
CA SER A 62 24.65 18.09 -6.04
C SER A 62 24.89 18.50 -4.59
N ALA A 63 23.88 18.39 -3.71
CA ALA A 63 24.01 18.71 -2.29
C ALA A 63 24.67 17.60 -1.45
N PHE A 64 24.97 16.43 -2.05
CA PHE A 64 25.54 15.28 -1.35
C PHE A 64 26.99 15.02 -1.78
N VAL A 65 27.78 14.47 -0.85
CA VAL A 65 29.17 14.03 -1.09
C VAL A 65 29.33 12.58 -0.59
N PRO A 66 29.67 11.62 -1.47
CA PRO A 66 29.82 11.75 -2.92
C PRO A 66 28.48 12.01 -3.64
N LYS A 67 28.52 12.65 -4.81
CA LYS A 67 27.32 13.00 -5.59
C LYS A 67 26.59 11.72 -6.07
N PRO A 68 25.33 11.48 -5.68
CA PRO A 68 24.52 10.37 -6.18
C PRO A 68 24.06 10.61 -7.62
N LYS A 69 23.62 9.53 -8.29
CA LYS A 69 23.07 9.58 -9.66
C LYS A 69 21.67 10.18 -9.75
N VAL A 70 20.94 10.23 -8.65
CA VAL A 70 19.54 10.65 -8.59
C VAL A 70 19.35 11.65 -7.47
N ASP A 71 18.36 12.53 -7.64
CA ASP A 71 17.95 13.47 -6.60
C ASP A 71 17.32 12.75 -5.41
N ALA A 72 17.40 13.40 -4.25
CA ALA A 72 16.76 12.93 -3.04
C ALA A 72 15.49 13.72 -2.76
N GLY A 73 14.62 13.17 -1.92
CA GLY A 73 13.42 13.82 -1.44
C GLY A 73 13.23 13.57 0.05
N VAL A 74 12.64 14.53 0.74
CA VAL A 74 12.29 14.43 2.15
C VAL A 74 10.80 14.16 2.29
N VAL A 75 10.45 13.04 2.92
CA VAL A 75 9.07 12.63 3.18
C VAL A 75 8.82 12.60 4.68
N ARG A 76 7.67 13.13 5.09
CA ARG A 76 7.14 12.96 6.45
C ARG A 76 6.08 11.88 6.46
N LEU A 77 6.21 10.96 7.40
CA LEU A 77 5.22 9.92 7.68
C LEU A 77 4.72 10.10 9.10
N ARG A 78 3.42 10.38 9.24
CA ARG A 78 2.76 10.47 10.54
C ARG A 78 1.79 9.31 10.68
N PRO A 79 1.97 8.41 11.66
CA PRO A 79 1.00 7.35 11.92
C PRO A 79 -0.42 7.91 12.10
N LEU A 80 -1.39 7.27 11.46
CA LEU A 80 -2.80 7.63 11.61
C LEU A 80 -3.29 7.30 13.03
N ALA A 81 -4.35 7.98 13.46
CA ALA A 81 -5.02 7.64 14.73
C ALA A 81 -5.60 6.23 14.68
N GLN A 82 -6.25 5.91 13.57
CA GLN A 82 -6.75 4.59 13.22
C GLN A 82 -6.26 4.25 11.80
N PRO A 83 -5.72 3.03 11.58
CA PRO A 83 -5.32 2.62 10.24
C PRO A 83 -6.54 2.55 9.32
N LEU A 84 -6.38 2.95 8.06
CA LEU A 84 -7.45 2.88 7.07
C LEU A 84 -7.86 1.43 6.77
N ILE A 85 -6.99 0.46 7.04
CA ILE A 85 -7.25 -0.97 6.91
C ILE A 85 -7.01 -1.59 8.29
N SER A 86 -8.10 -1.91 9.00
CA SER A 86 -8.07 -2.49 10.35
C SER A 86 -7.98 -4.02 10.32
N VAL A 87 -7.02 -4.54 9.58
CA VAL A 87 -6.73 -5.97 9.43
C VAL A 87 -5.26 -6.21 9.80
N PRO A 88 -4.87 -7.37 10.38
CA PRO A 88 -3.47 -7.60 10.68
C PRO A 88 -2.57 -7.44 9.46
N PHE A 89 -1.42 -6.78 9.69
CA PHE A 89 -0.49 -6.34 8.64
C PHE A 89 -0.13 -7.43 7.60
N PRO A 90 0.15 -8.70 7.98
CA PRO A 90 0.53 -9.72 7.00
C PRO A 90 -0.53 -10.00 5.94
N TYR A 91 -1.81 -9.94 6.29
CA TYR A 91 -2.91 -10.17 5.33
C TYR A 91 -3.05 -9.01 4.35
N VAL A 92 -2.95 -7.77 4.86
CA VAL A 92 -2.95 -6.58 4.00
C VAL A 92 -1.76 -6.62 3.05
N GLU A 93 -0.57 -6.95 3.56
CA GLU A 93 0.63 -7.03 2.73
C GLU A 93 0.50 -8.12 1.65
N LYS A 94 0.00 -9.30 2.01
CA LYS A 94 -0.25 -10.40 1.06
C LYS A 94 -1.20 -9.94 -0.05
N LEU A 95 -2.37 -9.42 0.30
CA LEU A 95 -3.36 -9.00 -0.70
C LEU A 95 -2.82 -7.89 -1.61
N VAL A 96 -2.19 -6.85 -1.05
CA VAL A 96 -1.64 -5.74 -1.85
C VAL A 96 -0.50 -6.22 -2.75
N ARG A 97 0.30 -7.20 -2.30
CA ARG A 97 1.36 -7.83 -3.11
C ARG A 97 0.77 -8.50 -4.35
N HIS A 98 -0.28 -9.32 -4.19
CA HIS A 98 -0.97 -9.96 -5.32
C HIS A 98 -1.66 -8.92 -6.22
N ALA A 99 -2.35 -7.94 -5.63
CA ALA A 99 -3.05 -6.90 -6.37
C ALA A 99 -2.14 -6.06 -7.28
N PHE A 100 -0.89 -5.80 -6.87
CA PHE A 100 0.07 -4.99 -7.64
C PHE A 100 1.10 -5.82 -8.42
N HIS A 101 0.97 -7.15 -8.45
CA HIS A 101 1.90 -8.02 -9.17
C HIS A 101 1.86 -7.76 -10.69
N PHE A 102 0.65 -7.61 -11.27
CA PHE A 102 0.46 -7.32 -12.69
C PHE A 102 -0.14 -5.93 -12.93
N ARG A 103 0.69 -4.89 -13.02
CA ARG A 103 0.25 -3.47 -13.09
C ARG A 103 -0.63 -3.15 -14.32
N GLN A 104 -0.42 -3.86 -15.43
CA GLN A 104 -1.12 -3.61 -16.70
C GLN A 104 -2.39 -4.45 -16.87
N LYS A 105 -2.65 -5.42 -15.98
CA LYS A 105 -3.83 -6.29 -16.04
C LYS A 105 -4.95 -5.75 -15.15
N PHE A 106 -6.15 -6.27 -15.33
CA PHE A 106 -7.28 -5.98 -14.43
C PHE A 106 -7.04 -6.61 -13.06
N ILE A 107 -7.56 -5.97 -12.01
CA ILE A 107 -7.35 -6.41 -10.62
C ILE A 107 -7.88 -7.82 -10.36
N VAL A 108 -8.93 -8.24 -11.08
CA VAL A 108 -9.42 -9.63 -11.01
C VAL A 108 -8.33 -10.64 -11.36
N ARG A 109 -7.58 -10.41 -12.45
CA ARG A 109 -6.46 -11.26 -12.87
C ARG A 109 -5.29 -11.24 -11.87
N CYS A 110 -5.15 -10.13 -11.16
CA CYS A 110 -4.12 -10.00 -10.12
C CYS A 110 -4.51 -10.82 -8.88
N LEU A 111 -5.78 -10.73 -8.45
CA LEU A 111 -6.29 -11.43 -7.26
C LEU A 111 -6.61 -12.90 -7.50
N GLU A 112 -6.76 -13.36 -8.75
CA GLU A 112 -6.80 -14.79 -9.09
C GLU A 112 -5.60 -15.55 -8.48
N THR A 113 -4.42 -14.91 -8.44
CA THR A 113 -3.21 -15.51 -7.86
C THR A 113 -3.25 -15.67 -6.32
N LEU A 114 -4.28 -15.15 -5.66
CA LEU A 114 -4.48 -15.27 -4.22
C LEU A 114 -5.14 -16.61 -3.83
N PHE A 115 -5.83 -17.26 -4.78
CA PHE A 115 -6.60 -18.48 -4.57
C PHE A 115 -6.03 -19.65 -5.36
N PRO A 116 -6.32 -20.90 -4.97
CA PRO A 116 -5.95 -22.07 -5.76
C PRO A 116 -6.57 -22.02 -7.17
N PRO A 117 -5.86 -22.50 -8.21
CA PRO A 117 -6.35 -22.47 -9.59
C PRO A 117 -7.64 -23.28 -9.78
N ASP A 118 -7.89 -24.27 -8.92
CA ASP A 118 -9.08 -25.13 -8.98
C ASP A 118 -10.35 -24.47 -8.44
N ARG A 119 -10.25 -23.26 -7.86
CA ARG A 119 -11.35 -22.52 -7.24
C ARG A 119 -11.46 -21.07 -7.71
N PRO A 120 -11.69 -20.82 -9.01
CA PRO A 120 -11.83 -19.46 -9.55
C PRO A 120 -13.11 -18.76 -9.05
N ASP A 121 -14.10 -19.52 -8.57
CA ASP A 121 -15.35 -19.04 -7.98
C ASP A 121 -15.12 -18.06 -6.81
N LEU A 122 -14.09 -18.33 -6.01
CA LEU A 122 -13.77 -17.54 -4.81
C LEU A 122 -13.39 -16.10 -5.13
N VAL A 123 -12.75 -15.87 -6.29
CA VAL A 123 -12.39 -14.52 -6.73
C VAL A 123 -13.65 -13.72 -7.06
N PHE A 124 -14.61 -14.32 -7.75
CA PHE A 124 -15.86 -13.65 -8.08
C PHE A 124 -16.69 -13.35 -6.82
N GLN A 125 -16.72 -14.28 -5.87
CA GLN A 125 -17.38 -14.06 -4.58
C GLN A 125 -16.70 -12.93 -3.80
N LEU A 126 -15.38 -12.88 -3.77
CA LEU A 126 -14.61 -11.79 -3.17
C LEU A 126 -14.99 -10.42 -3.75
N PHE A 127 -15.10 -10.29 -5.07
CA PHE A 127 -15.51 -9.03 -5.71
C PHE A 127 -16.97 -8.68 -5.43
N LYS A 128 -17.86 -9.67 -5.38
CA LYS A 128 -19.27 -9.50 -5.04
C LYS A 128 -19.44 -8.94 -3.62
N GLU A 129 -18.70 -9.48 -2.66
CA GLU A 129 -18.73 -9.03 -1.26
C GLU A 129 -18.02 -7.68 -1.05
N ALA A 130 -16.87 -7.48 -1.70
CA ALA A 130 -16.08 -6.26 -1.52
C ALA A 130 -16.66 -5.02 -2.23
N ALA A 131 -17.70 -5.20 -3.07
CA ALA A 131 -18.28 -4.16 -3.92
C ALA A 131 -17.22 -3.41 -4.78
N VAL A 132 -16.19 -4.14 -5.25
CA VAL A 132 -15.13 -3.60 -6.10
C VAL A 132 -15.35 -4.05 -7.54
N GLN A 133 -15.18 -3.14 -8.50
CA GLN A 133 -15.31 -3.49 -9.92
C GLN A 133 -14.09 -4.32 -10.38
N PRO A 134 -14.29 -5.53 -10.94
CA PRO A 134 -13.21 -6.46 -11.28
C PRO A 134 -12.32 -5.97 -12.44
N MET A 135 -12.88 -5.13 -13.31
CA MET A 135 -12.21 -4.60 -14.52
C MET A 135 -11.34 -3.36 -14.24
N LYS A 136 -11.24 -2.89 -12.99
CA LYS A 136 -10.33 -1.79 -12.64
C LYS A 136 -8.89 -2.26 -12.70
N ARG A 137 -7.97 -1.36 -13.10
CA ARG A 137 -6.53 -1.59 -12.94
C ARG A 137 -6.11 -1.32 -11.49
N PRO A 138 -5.03 -1.94 -10.98
CA PRO A 138 -4.57 -1.75 -9.59
C PRO A 138 -4.39 -0.28 -9.18
N ILE A 139 -3.88 0.56 -10.10
CA ILE A 139 -3.66 1.99 -9.83
C ILE A 139 -4.97 2.79 -9.64
N GLN A 140 -6.11 2.26 -10.10
CA GLN A 140 -7.43 2.91 -10.05
C GLN A 140 -8.19 2.55 -8.76
N VAL A 141 -7.64 1.65 -7.95
CA VAL A 141 -8.31 1.10 -6.77
C VAL A 141 -7.99 1.97 -5.56
N ARG A 142 -9.05 2.46 -4.92
CA ARG A 142 -8.98 3.30 -3.71
C ARG A 142 -8.64 2.45 -2.48
N LEU A 143 -8.02 3.07 -1.47
CA LEU A 143 -7.73 2.40 -0.19
C LEU A 143 -9.00 1.85 0.49
N CYS A 144 -10.13 2.55 0.38
CA CYS A 144 -11.42 2.07 0.89
C CYS A 144 -11.85 0.74 0.21
N SER A 145 -11.65 0.64 -1.11
CA SER A 145 -11.92 -0.60 -1.85
C SER A 145 -10.99 -1.74 -1.40
N ILE A 146 -9.70 -1.46 -1.21
CA ILE A 146 -8.74 -2.46 -0.70
C ILE A 146 -9.14 -2.93 0.71
N ARG A 147 -9.55 -2.02 1.59
CA ARG A 147 -10.06 -2.36 2.93
C ARG A 147 -11.17 -3.40 2.83
N LEU A 148 -12.20 -3.16 2.02
CA LEU A 148 -13.32 -4.08 1.85
C LEU A 148 -12.88 -5.44 1.30
N THR A 149 -11.99 -5.45 0.31
CA THR A 149 -11.45 -6.71 -0.24
C THR A 149 -10.67 -7.51 0.79
N VAL A 150 -9.87 -6.87 1.64
CA VAL A 150 -9.15 -7.58 2.71
C VAL A 150 -10.12 -8.15 3.75
N PHE A 151 -11.14 -7.39 4.15
CA PHE A 151 -12.16 -7.88 5.08
C PHE A 151 -12.91 -9.10 4.54
N SER A 152 -13.35 -9.05 3.28
CA SER A 152 -14.00 -10.18 2.62
C SER A 152 -13.07 -11.38 2.52
N HIS A 153 -11.81 -11.20 2.11
CA HIS A 153 -10.86 -12.32 1.97
C HIS A 153 -10.61 -13.07 3.29
N LEU A 154 -10.58 -12.35 4.42
CA LEU A 154 -10.45 -13.01 5.72
C LEU A 154 -11.63 -13.94 6.03
N SER A 155 -12.85 -13.57 5.64
CA SER A 155 -14.02 -14.44 5.82
C SER A 155 -13.88 -15.79 5.09
N PHE A 156 -13.09 -15.86 4.01
CA PHE A 156 -12.79 -17.12 3.31
C PHE A 156 -11.67 -17.95 3.93
N ILE A 157 -10.83 -17.35 4.78
CA ILE A 157 -9.73 -18.06 5.47
C ILE A 157 -10.25 -18.74 6.75
N TRP A 158 -11.35 -18.24 7.32
CA TRP A 158 -11.93 -18.73 8.57
C TRP A 158 -13.20 -19.60 8.37
N VAL A 159 -13.46 -20.04 7.13
CA VAL A 159 -14.47 -21.05 6.76
C VAL A 159 -13.73 -22.25 6.17
#